data_AF-A0A8J2YUT2-F1
#
_entry.id   AF-A0A8J2YUT2-F1
#
_cell.length_a   1.000
_cell.length_b   1.000
_cell.length_c   1.000
_cell.angle_alpha   90.00
_cell.angle_beta   90.00
_cell.angle_gamma   90.00
#
_symmetry.space_group_name_H-M   'P 1'
#
loop_
_entity.id
_entity.type
_entity.pdbx_description
1 polymer ?
#
loop_
_entity_poly.entity_id
_entity_poly.type
_entity_poly.pdbx_seq_one_letter_code
_entity_poly.pdbx_strand_id
1 'polypeptide(L)' 'MDTVRDSIGEARMLEDGTIVLWLRAEGPNGQVGDGFLRYELSDPKYAEIKKHIGDIKPGESKPVPPWTK' A
#
# COMPACT_ATOMS: atom_id res chain seq x y z
N MET A 1 -1.24 -21.91 -9.75
CA MET A 1 -1.62 -20.80 -10.64
C MET A 1 -1.60 -19.56 -9.78
N ASP A 2 -0.58 -18.72 -9.94
CA ASP A 2 -0.50 -17.45 -9.22
C ASP A 2 -1.57 -16.52 -9.78
N THR A 3 -2.65 -16.33 -9.06
CA THR A 3 -3.68 -15.34 -9.41
C THR A 3 -3.04 -13.97 -9.29
N VAL A 4 -2.84 -13.28 -10.41
CA VAL A 4 -2.51 -11.85 -10.40
C VAL A 4 -3.66 -11.14 -9.70
N ARG A 5 -3.43 -10.67 -8.48
CA ARG A 5 -4.39 -9.83 -7.78
C ARG A 5 -4.20 -8.40 -8.25
N ASP A 6 -5.30 -7.72 -8.56
CA ASP A 6 -5.29 -6.29 -8.89
C ASP A 6 -4.83 -5.42 -7.70
N SER A 7 -4.73 -6.01 -6.50
CA SER A 7 -4.29 -5.35 -5.28
C SER A 7 -3.55 -6.30 -4.32
N ILE A 8 -2.56 -5.76 -3.61
CA ILE A 8 -1.86 -6.40 -2.49
C ILE A 8 -2.30 -5.84 -1.13
N GLY A 9 -3.31 -4.98 -1.07
CA GLY A 9 -3.76 -4.39 0.18
C GLY A 9 -4.59 -3.12 0.03
N GLU A 10 -4.71 -2.37 1.12
CA GLU A 10 -5.43 -1.10 1.17
C GLU A 10 -4.54 0.00 1.73
N ALA A 11 -4.61 1.17 1.10
CA ALA A 11 -4.05 2.41 1.60
C ALA A 11 -5.18 3.29 2.11
N ARG A 12 -4.96 3.94 3.25
CA ARG A 12 -5.77 5.07 3.71
C ARG A 12 -4.88 6.29 3.90
N MET A 13 -5.30 7.43 3.37
CA MET A 13 -4.70 8.71 3.75
C MET A 13 -5.53 9.30 4.89
N LEU A 14 -4.90 9.52 6.04
CA LEU A 14 -5.52 10.21 7.16
C LEU A 14 -5.73 11.69 6.82
N GLU A 15 -6.55 12.38 7.62
CA GLU A 15 -6.85 13.82 7.42
C GLU A 15 -5.59 14.70 7.48
N ASP A 16 -4.57 14.29 8.25
CA ASP A 16 -3.27 14.98 8.34
C ASP A 16 -2.36 14.71 7.13
N GLY A 17 -2.80 13.90 6.16
CA GLY A 17 -2.06 13.51 4.96
C GLY A 17 -1.15 12.30 5.15
N THR A 18 -1.04 11.73 6.36
CA THR A 18 -0.30 10.48 6.60
C THR A 18 -0.90 9.34 5.77
N ILE A 19 -0.06 8.54 5.12
CA ILE A 19 -0.49 7.32 4.44
C ILE A 19 -0.30 6.13 5.36
N VAL A 20 -1.33 5.31 5.52
CA VAL A 20 -1.33 4.05 6.25
C VAL A 20 -1.63 2.92 5.27
N LEU A 21 -0.80 1.88 5.26
CA LEU A 21 -0.97 0.71 4.41
C LEU A 21 -1.24 -0.54 5.25
N TRP A 22 -2.23 -1.31 4.83
CA TRP A 22 -2.43 -2.70 5.24
C TRP A 22 -2.19 -3.60 4.03
N LEU A 23 -1.11 -4.37 4.06
CA LEU A 23 -0.69 -5.20 2.93
C LEU A 23 -0.78 -6.68 3.31
N ARG A 24 -1.08 -7.51 2.32
CA ARG A 24 -0.96 -8.97 2.38
C ARG A 24 -0.15 -9.47 1.20
N ALA A 25 0.94 -10.15 1.51
CA ALA A 25 1.78 -10.84 0.55
C ALA A 25 1.57 -12.36 0.66
N GLU A 26 1.54 -13.02 -0.49
CA GLU A 26 1.54 -14.47 -0.59
C GLU A 26 2.79 -14.92 -1.33
N GLY A 27 3.46 -15.95 -0.80
CA GLY A 27 4.70 -16.49 -1.33
C GLY A 27 4.61 -17.99 -1.60
N PRO A 28 5.67 -18.58 -2.19
CA PRO A 28 5.71 -20.01 -2.50
C PRO A 28 5.43 -20.88 -1.27
N ASN A 29 4.82 -22.05 -1.50
CA ASN A 29 4.48 -23.04 -0.47
C ASN A 29 3.47 -22.53 0.58
N GLY A 30 2.57 -21.61 0.20
CA GLY A 30 1.51 -21.11 1.08
C GLY A 30 1.99 -20.14 2.15
N GLN A 31 3.16 -19.52 1.95
CA GLN A 31 3.62 -18.44 2.84
C GLN A 31 2.69 -17.25 2.72
N VAL A 32 2.28 -16.71 3.87
CA VAL A 32 1.47 -15.49 3.96
C VAL A 32 2.17 -14.52 4.90
N GLY A 33 2.30 -13.27 4.48
CA GLY A 33 2.81 -12.18 5.30
C GLY A 33 1.82 -11.02 5.30
N ASP A 34 1.54 -10.48 6.48
CA ASP A 34 0.74 -9.27 6.64
C ASP A 34 1.66 -8.11 7.05
N GLY A 35 1.44 -6.91 6.51
CA GLY A 35 2.25 -5.73 6.76
C GLY A 35 1.39 -4.52 7.11
N PHE A 36 1.79 -3.78 8.15
CA PHE A 36 1.21 -2.49 8.50
C PHE A 36 2.30 -1.43 8.45
N LEU A 37 2.15 -0.46 7.54
CA LEU A 37 3.16 0.57 7.28
C LEU A 37 2.53 1.95 7.40
N ARG A 38 3.28 2.91 7.94
CA ARG A 38 2.82 4.29 8.09
C ARG A 38 3.88 5.25 7.57
N TYR A 39 3.49 6.15 6.68
CA TYR A 39 4.34 7.16 6.05
C TYR A 39 3.80 8.55 6.37
N GLU A 40 4.52 9.27 7.22
CA GLU A 40 4.28 10.71 7.46
C GLU A 40 4.80 11.53 6.29
N LEU A 41 4.36 12.79 6.19
CA LEU A 41 4.81 13.71 5.13
C LEU A 41 6.33 13.93 5.13
N SER A 42 6.98 13.77 6.30
CA SER A 42 8.43 13.89 6.47
C SER A 42 9.21 12.63 6.08
N ASP A 43 8.53 11.51 5.86
CA ASP A 43 9.18 10.25 5.49
C ASP A 43 9.77 10.37 4.08
N PRO A 44 11.07 10.05 3.87
CA PRO A 44 11.71 10.17 2.57
C PRO A 44 11.05 9.31 1.48
N LYS A 45 10.31 8.25 1.84
CA LYS A 45 9.58 7.39 0.90
C LYS A 45 8.16 7.86 0.63
N TYR A 46 7.65 8.86 1.34
CA TYR A 46 6.25 9.30 1.25
C TYR A 46 5.83 9.59 -0.19
N ALA A 47 6.64 10.35 -0.92
CA ALA A 47 6.34 10.75 -2.29
C ALA A 47 6.30 9.55 -3.26
N GLU A 48 7.23 8.60 -3.08
CA GLU A 48 7.29 7.36 -3.86
C GLU A 48 6.06 6.49 -3.61
N ILE A 49 5.71 6.29 -2.34
CA ILE A 49 4.56 5.48 -1.93
C ILE A 49 3.26 6.12 -2.40
N LYS A 50 3.08 7.44 -2.23
CA LYS A 50 1.90 8.16 -2.74
C LYS A 50 1.78 7.99 -4.26
N LYS A 51 2.88 8.15 -4.99
CA LYS A 51 2.90 7.95 -6.45
C LYS A 51 2.49 6.52 -6.84
N HIS A 52 2.98 5.51 -6.11
CA HIS A 52 2.64 4.10 -6.35
C HIS A 52 1.15 3.81 -6.16
N ILE A 53 0.54 4.36 -5.11
CA ILE A 53 -0.90 4.22 -4.84
C ILE A 53 -1.74 4.99 -5.87
N GLY A 54 -1.20 6.09 -6.39
CA GLY A 54 -1.89 7.04 -7.28
C GLY A 54 -2.39 8.27 -6.53
N ASP A 55 -3.30 9.04 -7.15
CA ASP A 55 -3.79 10.33 -6.60
C ASP A 55 -4.74 10.15 -5.40
N ILE A 56 -4.27 9.56 -4.30
CA ILE A 56 -5.00 9.42 -3.04
C ILE A 56 -4.96 10.75 -2.25
N LYS A 57 -6.11 11.17 -1.73
CA LYS A 57 -6.31 12.44 -1.01
C LYS A 57 -6.63 12.22 0.47
N PRO A 58 -6.44 13.23 1.35
CA PRO A 58 -6.79 13.11 2.76
C PRO A 58 -8.23 12.63 2.95
N GLY A 59 -8.41 11.65 3.85
CA GLY A 59 -9.69 11.00 4.13
C GLY A 59 -10.02 9.82 3.20
N GLU A 60 -9.36 9.67 2.05
CA GLU A 60 -9.65 8.60 1.08
C GLU A 60 -8.98 7.27 1.44
N SER A 61 -9.56 6.18 0.93
CA SER A 61 -8.95 4.85 0.90
C SER A 61 -8.90 4.32 -0.53
N LYS A 62 -7.83 3.61 -0.90
CA LYS A 62 -7.62 3.05 -2.24
C LYS A 62 -6.95 1.67 -2.16
N PRO A 63 -7.21 0.77 -3.13
CA PRO A 63 -6.44 -0.48 -3.25
C PRO A 63 -4.97 -0.16 -3.55
N VAL A 64 -4.06 -0.96 -2.99
CA VAL A 64 -2.62 -0.84 -3.26
C VAL A 64 -2.26 -1.80 -4.38
N PRO A 65 -1.83 -1.31 -5.56
CA PRO A 65 -1.42 -2.21 -6.64
C PRO A 65 -0.16 -3.00 -6.25
N PRO A 66 0.04 -4.21 -6.80
CA PRO A 66 1.31 -4.93 -6.65
C PRO A 66 2.49 -4.07 -7.11
N TRP A 67 3.64 -4.23 -6.48
CA TRP A 67 4.86 -3.58 -6.95
C TRP A 67 5.39 -4.34 -8.16
N THR A 68 5.25 -3.76 -9.36
CA THR A 68 5.90 -4.31 -10.55
C THR A 68 7.40 -4.07 -10.44
N LYS A 69 8.20 -5.10 -10.68
CA LYS A 69 9.65 -4.97 -10.82
C LYS A 69 10.01 -4.39 -12.18
#